data_AF-A0AAW2WWF0-F1
#
_entry.id   AF-A0AAW2WWF0-F1
#
_cell.length_a   1.000
_cell.length_b   1.000
_cell.length_c   1.000
_cell.angle_alpha   90.00
_cell.angle_beta   90.00
_cell.angle_gamma   90.00
#
_symmetry.space_group_name_H-M   'P 1'
#
loop_
_entity.id
_entity.type
_entity.pdbx_description
1 polymer ?
#
loop_
_entity_poly.entity_id
_entity_poly.type
_entity_poly.pdbx_seq_one_letter_code
_entity_poly.pdbx_strand_id
1 'polypeptide(L)'
;MAAAGLLRAINRSGSSGFMHLKNSAEERIEIVASDFVSITKGFDYNGNHPRISLLSQCIALALARSGSVSYKSSLLVSLALALLTEVFPLLCIYNKVLEFPEENWTAVLDEIKHHLSSVIFKEAGAITGAFCNQYASADECSRSTVENLIWDYCQEVYLWHRQAKVTLVGRGDKLIREMEKIAKSAFLMVVVFALGVTKHRLDTRTNRDTQLEVSVRILVSFSCMEYFRRMRLPEYMDTIRAVIVSVQEHESACVAFGESIPSYNDLINHNGPLHLQKVEYTWSADEVQTARIIFYMRVIPTCVDRLPASVFKKVVAPIMFLYMGHPNGKVARYSHSVFVAFVSSGKDPSQDERVLLKEQLLFYYIQRSLEGYPGITPFEGMASGVAAIVRHLPAGSPAIFYCIHSLVEKATSLSCSVSSHDSDLWKNWEGELEPSKKVLDLLLRLLALVDIQVLPSLMKLLAQLVVQLPVSGRDMLLNQLYQQIAESDDVIRKPALVSWLQSLLYLSSQDTDKRKPQLVGKTASHEIVDSISLNRISARL
;
A
#
# COMPACT_ATOMS: atom_id res chain seq x y z
N MET A 1 -4.23 -39.57 21.40
CA MET A 1 -4.67 -40.28 20.16
C MET A 1 -5.83 -41.23 20.38
N ALA A 2 -5.76 -42.24 21.28
CA ALA A 2 -6.87 -43.18 21.50
C ALA A 2 -8.19 -42.50 21.91
N ALA A 3 -8.12 -41.56 22.87
CA ALA A 3 -9.27 -40.73 23.28
C ALA A 3 -9.90 -39.96 22.10
N ALA A 4 -9.08 -39.40 21.21
CA ALA A 4 -9.55 -38.71 20.01
C ALA A 4 -10.19 -39.66 18.98
N GLY A 5 -9.69 -40.89 18.86
CA GLY A 5 -10.32 -41.94 18.06
C GLY A 5 -11.72 -42.30 18.57
N LEU A 6 -11.88 -42.39 19.89
CA LEU A 6 -13.18 -42.59 20.55
C LEU A 6 -14.12 -41.41 20.29
N LEU A 7 -13.65 -40.16 20.46
CA LEU A 7 -14.44 -38.96 20.16
C LEU A 7 -14.89 -38.92 18.70
N ARG A 8 -14.01 -39.24 17.76
CA ARG A 8 -14.34 -39.32 16.33
C ARG A 8 -15.43 -40.35 16.06
N ALA A 9 -15.36 -41.52 16.68
CA ALA A 9 -16.35 -42.58 16.51
C ALA A 9 -17.72 -42.17 17.09
N ILE A 10 -17.74 -41.57 18.28
CA ILE A 10 -18.96 -41.07 18.93
C ILE A 10 -19.59 -39.92 18.12
N ASN A 11 -18.80 -38.94 17.70
CA ASN A 11 -19.32 -37.81 16.93
C ASN A 11 -19.83 -38.22 15.54
N ARG A 12 -19.34 -39.33 14.97
CA ARG A 12 -19.86 -39.91 13.71
C ARG A 12 -21.14 -40.73 13.91
N SER A 13 -21.31 -41.36 15.07
CA SER A 13 -22.50 -42.19 15.34
C SER A 13 -23.73 -41.37 15.70
N GLY A 14 -23.55 -40.11 16.12
CA GLY A 14 -24.66 -39.20 16.48
C GLY A 14 -25.46 -39.64 17.71
N SER A 15 -24.99 -40.66 18.44
CA SER A 15 -25.70 -41.23 19.58
C SER A 15 -25.40 -40.44 20.86
N SER A 16 -26.45 -39.89 21.48
CA SER A 16 -26.39 -39.21 22.78
C SER A 16 -26.16 -40.17 23.95
N GLY A 17 -26.23 -41.49 23.73
CA GLY A 17 -26.05 -42.51 24.78
C GLY A 17 -24.62 -42.63 25.32
N PHE A 18 -23.63 -42.01 24.68
CA PHE A 18 -22.21 -42.14 25.02
C PHE A 18 -21.59 -40.87 25.65
N MET A 19 -22.41 -39.96 26.22
CA MET A 19 -21.92 -38.70 26.77
C MET A 19 -20.89 -38.88 27.89
N HIS A 20 -21.01 -39.90 28.74
CA HIS A 20 -20.00 -40.19 29.77
C HIS A 20 -18.63 -40.57 29.17
N LEU A 21 -18.63 -41.36 28.09
CA LEU A 21 -17.41 -41.73 27.37
C LEU A 21 -16.82 -40.53 26.62
N LYS A 22 -17.68 -39.68 26.05
CA LYS A 22 -17.27 -38.41 25.42
C LYS A 22 -16.55 -37.52 26.43
N ASN A 23 -17.16 -37.26 27.58
CA ASN A 23 -16.59 -36.39 28.62
C ASN A 23 -15.27 -36.95 29.15
N SER A 24 -15.19 -38.25 29.41
CA SER A 24 -13.95 -38.90 29.86
C SER A 24 -12.84 -38.81 28.80
N ALA A 25 -13.17 -38.95 27.52
CA ALA A 25 -12.21 -38.81 26.44
C ALA A 25 -11.72 -37.36 26.30
N GLU A 26 -12.61 -36.36 26.41
CA GLU A 26 -12.24 -34.94 26.41
C GLU A 26 -11.32 -34.60 27.58
N GLU A 27 -11.64 -35.06 28.79
CA GLU A 27 -10.83 -34.85 30.01
C GLU A 27 -9.42 -35.44 29.87
N ARG A 28 -9.29 -36.63 29.27
CA ARG A 28 -7.97 -37.24 29.02
C ARG A 28 -7.12 -36.44 28.04
N ILE A 29 -7.73 -35.81 27.03
CA ILE A 29 -7.01 -34.94 26.10
C ILE A 29 -6.63 -33.63 26.79
N GLU A 30 -7.54 -33.08 27.60
CA GLU A 30 -7.31 -31.86 28.37
C GLU A 30 -6.14 -32.00 29.35
N ILE A 31 -6.04 -33.10 30.11
CA ILE A 31 -4.92 -33.33 31.05
C ILE A 31 -3.59 -33.24 30.30
N VAL A 32 -3.48 -33.93 29.16
CA VAL A 32 -2.25 -33.94 28.34
C VAL A 32 -1.95 -32.56 27.76
N ALA A 33 -2.98 -31.81 27.34
CA ALA A 33 -2.81 -30.45 26.83
C ALA A 33 -2.41 -29.46 27.94
N SER A 34 -2.98 -29.59 29.15
CA SER A 34 -2.63 -28.78 30.30
C SER A 34 -1.18 -29.01 30.72
N ASP A 35 -0.74 -30.27 30.74
CA ASP A 35 0.66 -30.62 30.98
C ASP A 35 1.57 -30.00 29.91
N PHE A 36 1.21 -30.11 28.62
CA PHE A 36 1.95 -29.50 27.53
C PHE A 36 2.08 -27.97 27.67
N VAL A 37 0.99 -27.26 27.94
CA VAL A 37 0.98 -25.81 28.15
C VAL A 37 1.82 -25.41 29.36
N SER A 38 1.80 -26.21 30.44
CA SER A 38 2.61 -25.94 31.63
C SER A 38 4.11 -26.04 31.34
N ILE A 39 4.52 -27.03 30.53
CA ILE A 39 5.90 -27.25 30.12
C ILE A 39 6.37 -26.11 29.21
N THR A 40 5.55 -25.71 28.23
CA THR A 40 5.92 -24.70 27.22
C THR A 40 6.01 -23.28 27.76
N LYS A 41 5.34 -22.94 28.88
CA LYS A 41 5.49 -21.64 29.53
C LYS A 41 6.92 -21.31 29.99
N GLY A 42 7.82 -22.30 30.04
CA GLY A 42 9.21 -22.14 30.47
C GLY A 42 10.27 -22.24 29.36
N PHE A 43 9.88 -22.42 28.09
CA PHE A 43 10.82 -22.57 26.97
C PHE A 43 10.65 -21.44 25.95
N ASP A 44 11.77 -20.83 25.55
CA ASP A 44 11.80 -19.97 24.37
C ASP A 44 11.44 -20.78 23.12
N TYR A 45 10.68 -20.17 22.21
CA TYR A 45 10.21 -20.73 20.94
C TYR A 45 11.30 -21.34 20.02
N ASN A 46 12.57 -21.22 20.41
CA ASN A 46 13.73 -21.58 19.61
C ASN A 46 14.29 -23.00 19.89
N GLY A 47 13.82 -23.67 20.95
CA GLY A 47 14.29 -25.01 21.34
C GLY A 47 13.41 -26.15 20.81
N ASN A 48 13.78 -26.77 19.68
CA ASN A 48 13.11 -27.97 19.17
C ASN A 48 13.41 -29.19 20.06
N HIS A 49 12.64 -29.39 21.13
CA HIS A 49 12.64 -30.66 21.87
C HIS A 49 11.77 -31.69 21.14
N PRO A 50 12.34 -32.81 20.64
CA PRO A 50 11.61 -33.77 19.79
C PRO A 50 10.36 -34.36 20.44
N ARG A 51 10.38 -34.55 21.77
CA ARG A 51 9.24 -35.06 22.54
C ARG A 51 8.09 -34.05 22.62
N ILE A 52 8.41 -32.76 22.77
CA ILE A 52 7.42 -31.68 22.86
C ILE A 52 6.78 -31.45 21.48
N SER A 53 7.58 -31.46 20.42
CA SER A 53 7.10 -31.35 19.03
C SER A 53 6.15 -32.50 18.67
N LEU A 54 6.53 -33.76 18.95
CA LEU A 54 5.65 -34.90 18.68
C LEU A 54 4.32 -34.82 19.45
N LEU A 55 4.36 -34.38 20.72
CA LEU A 55 3.18 -34.22 21.54
C LEU A 55 2.23 -33.15 20.96
N SER A 56 2.79 -32.00 20.58
CA SER A 56 2.07 -30.89 19.95
C SER A 56 1.38 -31.34 18.66
N GLN A 57 2.10 -32.04 17.77
CA GLN A 57 1.54 -32.60 16.54
C GLN A 57 0.41 -33.60 16.81
N CYS A 58 0.57 -34.46 17.82
CA CYS A 58 -0.45 -35.43 18.21
C CYS A 58 -1.71 -34.75 18.75
N ILE A 59 -1.59 -33.70 19.56
CA ILE A 59 -2.74 -32.93 20.07
C ILE A 59 -3.49 -32.26 18.91
N ALA A 60 -2.77 -31.58 18.01
CA ALA A 60 -3.39 -30.90 16.87
C ALA A 60 -4.13 -31.86 15.94
N LEU A 61 -3.49 -32.97 15.54
CA LEU A 61 -4.11 -33.98 14.68
C LEU A 61 -5.26 -34.71 15.37
N ALA A 62 -5.14 -34.97 16.68
CA ALA A 62 -6.21 -35.55 17.48
C ALA A 62 -7.46 -34.66 17.44
N LEU A 63 -7.32 -33.38 17.73
CA LEU A 63 -8.45 -32.44 17.80
C LEU A 63 -9.05 -32.19 16.41
N ALA A 64 -8.22 -31.97 15.39
CA ALA A 64 -8.67 -31.77 14.00
C ALA A 64 -9.55 -32.93 13.49
N ARG A 65 -9.26 -34.17 13.92
CA ARG A 65 -9.98 -35.37 13.48
C ARG A 65 -11.08 -35.83 14.45
N SER A 66 -11.22 -35.20 15.62
CA SER A 66 -12.21 -35.61 16.65
C SER A 66 -13.63 -35.10 16.37
N GLY A 67 -13.81 -34.09 15.52
CA GLY A 67 -15.12 -33.45 15.31
C GLY A 67 -15.38 -32.37 16.37
N SER A 68 -16.62 -32.29 16.88
CA SER A 68 -16.97 -31.32 17.92
C SER A 68 -16.39 -31.73 19.28
N VAL A 69 -15.56 -30.86 19.85
CA VAL A 69 -14.93 -31.01 21.17
C VAL A 69 -15.34 -29.80 22.00
N SER A 70 -15.72 -30.02 23.25
CA SER A 70 -16.08 -28.94 24.18
C SER A 70 -14.93 -27.95 24.36
N TYR A 71 -15.25 -26.69 24.67
CA TYR A 71 -14.23 -25.67 24.92
C TYR A 71 -13.41 -26.00 26.17
N LYS A 72 -12.08 -25.93 26.03
CA LYS A 72 -11.11 -25.95 27.14
C LYS A 72 -9.94 -25.02 26.82
N SER A 73 -9.55 -24.19 27.78
CA SER A 73 -8.48 -23.18 27.59
C SER A 73 -7.14 -23.82 27.18
N SER A 74 -6.74 -24.94 27.81
CA SER A 74 -5.50 -25.64 27.48
C SER A 74 -5.50 -26.23 26.07
N LEU A 75 -6.65 -26.70 25.56
CA LEU A 75 -6.79 -27.17 24.18
C LEU A 75 -6.63 -26.02 23.18
N LEU A 76 -7.26 -24.87 23.46
CA LEU A 76 -7.16 -23.69 22.62
C LEU A 76 -5.72 -23.18 22.51
N VAL A 77 -5.02 -23.04 23.63
CA VAL A 77 -3.62 -22.61 23.65
C VAL A 77 -2.71 -23.65 22.98
N SER A 78 -2.92 -24.94 23.24
CA SER A 78 -2.14 -26.01 22.58
C SER A 78 -2.31 -26.00 21.06
N LEU A 79 -3.53 -25.75 20.57
CA LEU A 79 -3.80 -25.63 19.13
C LEU A 79 -3.11 -24.40 18.53
N ALA A 80 -3.14 -23.26 19.21
CA ALA A 80 -2.42 -22.06 18.78
C ALA A 80 -0.92 -22.35 18.67
N LEU A 81 -0.30 -22.88 19.72
CA LEU A 81 1.12 -23.22 19.71
C LEU A 81 1.46 -24.23 18.60
N ALA A 82 0.67 -25.29 18.44
CA ALA A 82 0.88 -26.27 17.38
C ALA A 82 0.77 -25.65 15.97
N LEU A 83 -0.16 -24.71 15.75
CA LEU A 83 -0.25 -23.99 14.48
C LEU A 83 1.02 -23.18 14.20
N LEU A 84 1.54 -22.48 15.21
CA LEU A 84 2.66 -21.57 15.07
C LEU A 84 4.04 -22.27 15.03
N THR A 85 4.19 -23.42 15.69
CA THR A 85 5.48 -24.11 15.80
C THR A 85 5.59 -25.40 15.00
N GLU A 86 4.47 -26.10 14.76
CA GLU A 86 4.50 -27.41 14.08
C GLU A 86 3.88 -27.32 12.68
N VAL A 87 2.71 -26.70 12.53
CA VAL A 87 2.02 -26.60 11.23
C VAL A 87 2.73 -25.57 10.34
N PHE A 88 3.03 -24.40 10.90
CA PHE A 88 3.70 -23.30 10.21
C PHE A 88 5.02 -22.91 10.91
N PRO A 89 6.05 -23.78 10.88
CA PRO A 89 7.31 -23.62 11.61
C PRO A 89 8.25 -22.53 11.01
N LEU A 90 7.68 -21.42 10.54
CA LEU A 90 8.40 -20.38 9.80
C LEU A 90 9.54 -19.77 10.61
N LEU A 91 9.30 -19.47 11.90
CA LEU A 91 10.31 -18.85 12.77
C LEU A 91 11.53 -19.77 12.95
N CYS A 92 11.30 -21.05 13.22
CA CYS A 92 12.37 -22.06 13.31
C CYS A 92 13.15 -22.17 11.99
N ILE A 93 12.44 -22.19 10.86
CA ILE A 93 13.07 -22.26 9.54
C ILE A 93 13.90 -21.00 9.28
N TYR A 94 13.36 -19.80 9.52
CA TYR A 94 14.10 -18.56 9.33
C TYR A 94 15.35 -18.50 10.20
N ASN A 95 15.25 -18.94 11.45
CA ASN A 95 16.40 -18.94 12.34
C ASN A 95 17.52 -19.86 11.82
N LYS A 96 17.17 -21.09 11.42
CA LYS A 96 18.13 -22.01 10.77
C LYS A 96 18.79 -21.41 9.54
N VAL A 97 18.02 -20.73 8.68
CA VAL A 97 18.54 -20.12 7.46
C VAL A 97 19.55 -19.01 7.75
N LEU A 98 19.30 -18.22 8.80
CA LEU A 98 20.12 -17.07 9.16
C LEU A 98 21.34 -17.43 10.00
N GLU A 99 21.25 -18.51 10.79
CA GLU A 99 22.37 -19.00 11.62
C GLU A 99 23.28 -19.98 10.88
N PHE A 100 22.77 -20.76 9.92
CA PHE A 100 23.57 -21.80 9.26
C PHE A 100 24.37 -21.27 8.06
N PRO A 101 25.59 -21.83 7.83
CA PRO A 101 26.35 -21.54 6.62
C PRO A 101 25.62 -22.04 5.36
N GLU A 102 25.91 -21.43 4.21
CA GLU A 102 25.22 -21.69 2.94
C GLU A 102 25.21 -23.18 2.54
N GLU A 103 26.27 -23.91 2.87
CA GLU A 103 26.42 -25.35 2.60
C GLU A 103 25.28 -26.20 3.21
N ASN A 104 24.76 -25.76 4.36
CA ASN A 104 23.69 -26.45 5.09
C ASN A 104 22.28 -26.08 4.60
N TRP A 105 22.15 -25.10 3.69
CA TRP A 105 20.84 -24.70 3.14
C TRP A 105 20.16 -25.83 2.36
N THR A 106 20.92 -26.77 1.81
CA THR A 106 20.39 -27.96 1.14
C THR A 106 19.62 -28.87 2.11
N ALA A 107 20.17 -29.09 3.31
CA ALA A 107 19.51 -29.87 4.36
C ALA A 107 18.23 -29.19 4.84
N VAL A 108 18.27 -27.86 5.04
CA VAL A 108 17.08 -27.06 5.40
C VAL A 108 16.02 -27.14 4.31
N LEU A 109 16.41 -27.06 3.04
CA LEU A 109 15.50 -27.20 1.91
C LEU A 109 14.79 -28.57 1.90
N ASP A 110 15.51 -29.65 2.18
CA ASP A 110 14.93 -30.99 2.20
C ASP A 110 14.02 -31.20 3.42
N GLU A 111 14.35 -30.61 4.57
CA GLU A 111 13.46 -30.55 5.73
C GLU A 111 12.13 -29.84 5.39
N ILE A 112 12.19 -28.70 4.69
CA ILE A 112 11.00 -27.96 4.27
C ILE A 112 10.15 -28.79 3.30
N LYS A 113 10.76 -29.46 2.31
CA LYS A 113 10.02 -30.33 1.39
C LYS A 113 9.37 -31.50 2.13
N HIS A 114 10.08 -32.10 3.08
CA HIS A 114 9.53 -33.16 3.89
C HIS A 114 8.32 -32.65 4.70
N HIS A 115 8.44 -31.47 5.32
CA HIS A 115 7.35 -30.83 6.04
C HIS A 115 6.13 -30.55 5.15
N LEU A 116 6.33 -29.99 3.96
CA LEU A 116 5.24 -29.77 3.00
C LEU A 116 4.52 -31.06 2.59
N SER A 117 5.21 -32.20 2.63
CA SER A 117 4.63 -33.52 2.35
C SER A 117 4.01 -34.20 3.58
N SER A 118 4.27 -33.67 4.78
CA SER A 118 3.88 -34.26 6.06
C SER A 118 2.36 -34.24 6.28
N VAL A 119 1.89 -35.11 7.17
CA VAL A 119 0.47 -35.18 7.54
C VAL A 119 0.04 -33.91 8.28
N ILE A 120 0.89 -33.36 9.16
CA ILE A 120 0.56 -32.17 9.95
C ILE A 120 0.30 -30.96 9.06
N PHE A 121 1.09 -30.75 8.00
CA PHE A 121 0.88 -29.66 7.05
C PHE A 121 -0.33 -29.90 6.14
N LYS A 122 -0.54 -31.15 5.68
CA LYS A 122 -1.71 -31.50 4.85
C LYS A 122 -3.04 -31.30 5.59
N GLU A 123 -3.04 -31.42 6.90
CA GLU A 123 -4.21 -31.22 7.77
C GLU A 123 -4.32 -29.77 8.30
N ALA A 124 -3.48 -28.84 7.83
CA ALA A 124 -3.44 -27.46 8.33
C ALA A 124 -4.82 -26.79 8.37
N GLY A 125 -5.62 -26.92 7.32
CA GLY A 125 -6.98 -26.35 7.27
C GLY A 125 -7.93 -26.95 8.32
N ALA A 126 -7.85 -28.27 8.56
CA ALA A 126 -8.67 -28.93 9.58
C ALA A 126 -8.24 -28.54 11.00
N ILE A 127 -6.93 -28.38 11.24
CA ILE A 127 -6.37 -27.92 12.51
C ILE A 127 -6.79 -26.45 12.76
N THR A 128 -6.67 -25.58 11.76
CA THR A 128 -7.19 -24.20 11.83
C THR A 128 -8.69 -24.17 12.12
N GLY A 129 -9.48 -25.03 11.48
CA GLY A 129 -10.91 -25.15 11.75
C GLY A 129 -11.20 -25.54 13.21
N ALA A 130 -10.49 -26.54 13.74
CA ALA A 130 -10.63 -26.94 15.15
C ALA A 130 -10.22 -25.81 16.12
N PHE A 131 -9.16 -25.07 15.80
CA PHE A 131 -8.72 -23.90 16.54
C PHE A 131 -9.79 -22.79 16.56
N CYS A 132 -10.33 -22.43 15.39
CA CYS A 132 -11.40 -21.42 15.29
C CYS A 132 -12.67 -21.85 16.03
N ASN A 133 -13.01 -23.14 16.04
CA ASN A 133 -14.15 -23.65 16.79
C ASN A 133 -13.94 -23.53 18.31
N GLN A 134 -12.74 -23.84 18.81
CA GLN A 134 -12.40 -23.62 20.22
C GLN A 134 -12.43 -22.13 20.58
N TYR A 135 -11.93 -21.27 19.70
CA TYR A 135 -11.94 -19.81 19.89
C TYR A 135 -13.37 -19.23 19.97
N ALA A 136 -14.29 -19.73 19.13
CA ALA A 136 -15.68 -19.27 19.13
C ALA A 136 -16.37 -19.47 20.48
N SER A 137 -16.05 -20.55 21.18
CA SER A 137 -16.60 -20.90 22.50
C SER A 137 -15.75 -20.43 23.68
N ALA A 138 -14.64 -19.72 23.44
CA ALA A 138 -13.69 -19.34 24.47
C ALA A 138 -14.14 -18.14 25.32
N ASP A 139 -13.61 -18.08 26.55
CA ASP A 139 -13.70 -16.90 27.41
C ASP A 139 -12.74 -15.78 26.97
N GLU A 140 -12.97 -14.55 27.44
CA GLU A 140 -12.22 -13.36 27.05
C GLU A 140 -10.72 -13.45 27.33
N CYS A 141 -10.31 -14.08 28.44
CA CYS A 141 -8.90 -14.20 28.82
C CYS A 141 -8.18 -15.14 27.84
N SER A 142 -8.79 -16.29 27.55
CA SER A 142 -8.23 -17.26 26.62
C SER A 142 -8.23 -16.74 25.17
N ARG A 143 -9.25 -15.97 24.76
CA ARG A 143 -9.26 -15.27 23.47
C ARG A 143 -8.10 -14.30 23.34
N SER A 144 -7.93 -13.39 24.32
CA SER A 144 -6.84 -12.40 24.29
C SER A 144 -5.46 -13.06 24.25
N THR A 145 -5.29 -14.18 24.96
CA THR A 145 -4.03 -14.94 24.96
C THR A 145 -3.69 -15.44 23.56
N VAL A 146 -4.60 -16.15 22.89
CA VAL A 146 -4.31 -16.69 21.55
C VAL A 146 -4.28 -15.64 20.46
N GLU A 147 -5.06 -14.57 20.60
CA GLU A 147 -4.96 -13.40 19.73
C GLU A 147 -3.54 -12.83 19.74
N ASN A 148 -2.99 -12.56 20.93
CA ASN A 148 -1.61 -12.07 21.06
C ASN A 148 -0.61 -13.00 20.37
N LEU A 149 -0.70 -14.31 20.60
CA LEU A 149 0.18 -15.29 19.96
C LEU A 149 0.15 -15.20 18.43
N ILE A 150 -1.04 -15.08 17.82
CA ILE A 150 -1.17 -14.99 16.36
C ILE A 150 -0.66 -13.64 15.83
N TRP A 151 -0.95 -12.54 16.53
CA TRP A 151 -0.51 -11.20 16.11
C TRP A 151 1.01 -11.04 16.19
N ASP A 152 1.62 -11.51 17.29
CA ASP A 152 3.06 -11.49 17.49
C ASP A 152 3.75 -12.35 16.42
N TYR A 153 3.22 -13.55 16.15
CA TYR A 153 3.70 -14.41 15.07
C TYR A 153 3.68 -13.71 13.70
N CYS A 154 2.63 -12.95 13.35
CA CYS A 154 2.58 -12.23 12.09
C CYS A 154 3.71 -11.19 11.97
N GLN A 155 3.98 -10.46 13.06
CA GLN A 155 5.05 -9.47 13.11
C GLN A 155 6.43 -10.13 13.01
N GLU A 156 6.66 -11.23 13.73
CA GLU A 156 7.92 -11.97 13.66
C GLU A 156 8.14 -12.56 12.27
N VAL A 157 7.13 -13.22 11.69
CA VAL A 157 7.22 -13.76 10.33
C VAL A 157 7.59 -12.68 9.32
N TYR A 158 7.03 -11.47 9.44
CA TYR A 158 7.39 -10.35 8.60
C TYR A 158 8.88 -9.96 8.74
N LEU A 159 9.35 -9.75 9.98
CA LEU A 159 10.73 -9.33 10.25
C LEU A 159 11.74 -10.37 9.76
N TRP A 160 11.52 -11.63 10.14
CA TRP A 160 12.40 -12.74 9.79
C TRP A 160 12.37 -13.08 8.31
N HIS A 161 11.21 -12.98 7.65
CA HIS A 161 11.12 -13.20 6.20
C HIS A 161 11.85 -12.11 5.40
N ARG A 162 11.69 -10.85 5.79
CA ARG A 162 12.41 -9.71 5.18
C ARG A 162 13.93 -9.95 5.26
N GLN A 163 14.42 -10.29 6.46
CA GLN A 163 15.83 -10.61 6.72
C GLN A 163 16.33 -11.80 5.89
N ALA A 164 15.58 -12.91 5.88
CA ALA A 164 15.92 -14.10 5.13
C ALA A 164 15.95 -13.83 3.63
N LYS A 165 15.00 -13.05 3.10
CA LYS A 165 14.95 -12.71 1.68
C LYS A 165 16.20 -11.94 1.26
N VAL A 166 16.59 -10.91 2.00
CA VAL A 166 17.81 -10.11 1.73
C VAL A 166 19.06 -10.99 1.75
N THR A 167 19.15 -11.91 2.70
CA THR A 167 20.29 -12.83 2.84
C THR A 167 20.36 -13.84 1.68
N LEU A 168 19.20 -14.30 1.19
CA LEU A 168 19.09 -15.37 0.21
C LEU A 168 19.01 -14.88 -1.25
N VAL A 169 18.97 -13.57 -1.54
CA VAL A 169 18.82 -13.04 -2.91
C VAL A 169 19.88 -13.62 -3.84
N GLY A 170 19.45 -14.29 -4.92
CA GLY A 170 20.30 -14.80 -5.99
C GLY A 170 21.02 -16.12 -5.69
N ARG A 171 21.10 -16.54 -4.42
CA ARG A 171 21.76 -17.79 -3.99
C ARG A 171 20.78 -18.83 -3.46
N GLY A 172 19.71 -18.38 -2.82
CA GLY A 172 18.73 -19.18 -2.10
C GLY A 172 17.32 -19.16 -2.70
N ASP A 173 17.15 -18.77 -3.97
CA ASP A 173 15.82 -18.55 -4.56
C ASP A 173 14.88 -19.76 -4.45
N LYS A 174 15.43 -20.98 -4.57
CA LYS A 174 14.64 -22.21 -4.40
C LYS A 174 14.18 -22.38 -2.95
N LEU A 175 15.03 -22.05 -1.99
CA LEU A 175 14.72 -22.10 -0.56
C LEU A 175 13.63 -21.10 -0.20
N ILE A 176 13.77 -19.83 -0.63
CA ILE A 176 12.73 -18.80 -0.48
C ILE A 176 11.39 -19.30 -1.03
N ARG A 177 11.38 -19.84 -2.26
CA ARG A 177 10.14 -20.32 -2.91
C ARG A 177 9.43 -21.40 -2.12
N GLU A 178 10.16 -22.35 -1.53
CA GLU A 178 9.55 -23.41 -0.71
C GLU A 178 9.07 -22.88 0.65
N MET A 179 9.83 -22.00 1.30
CA MET A 179 9.42 -21.32 2.54
C MET A 179 8.13 -20.50 2.34
N GLU A 180 8.04 -19.78 1.21
CA GLU A 180 6.85 -19.02 0.85
C GLU A 180 5.59 -19.89 0.71
N LYS A 181 5.70 -21.19 0.41
CA LYS A 181 4.52 -22.08 0.37
C LYS A 181 3.93 -22.26 1.77
N ILE A 182 4.77 -22.44 2.78
CA ILE A 182 4.33 -22.50 4.19
C ILE A 182 3.74 -21.16 4.60
N ALA A 183 4.42 -20.05 4.27
CA ALA A 183 3.95 -18.70 4.63
C ALA A 183 2.62 -18.32 3.95
N LYS A 184 2.38 -18.77 2.72
CA LYS A 184 1.08 -18.61 2.04
C LYS A 184 -0.04 -19.35 2.78
N SER A 185 0.21 -20.58 3.26
CA SER A 185 -0.77 -21.30 4.07
C SER A 185 -0.98 -20.68 5.44
N ALA A 186 0.08 -20.14 6.07
CA ALA A 186 -0.01 -19.40 7.31
C ALA A 186 -0.86 -18.12 7.14
N PHE A 187 -0.69 -17.39 6.02
CA PHE A 187 -1.54 -16.25 5.67
C PHE A 187 -3.03 -16.65 5.60
N LEU A 188 -3.36 -17.78 4.99
CA LEU A 188 -4.76 -18.27 4.96
C LEU A 188 -5.29 -18.53 6.37
N MET A 189 -4.50 -19.16 7.24
CA MET A 189 -4.88 -19.37 8.64
C MET A 189 -5.15 -18.04 9.36
N VAL A 190 -4.27 -17.05 9.20
CA VAL A 190 -4.40 -15.72 9.80
C VAL A 190 -5.67 -15.02 9.32
N VAL A 191 -6.00 -15.12 8.02
CA VAL A 191 -7.23 -14.54 7.46
C VAL A 191 -8.48 -15.17 8.05
N VAL A 192 -8.54 -16.51 8.11
CA VAL A 192 -9.71 -17.21 8.68
C VAL A 192 -9.83 -16.91 10.18
N PHE A 193 -8.72 -16.89 10.91
CA PHE A 193 -8.72 -16.55 12.32
C PHE A 193 -9.19 -15.11 12.55
N ALA A 194 -8.64 -14.13 11.82
CA ALA A 194 -9.05 -12.74 11.93
C ALA A 194 -10.53 -12.53 11.61
N LEU A 195 -11.09 -13.25 10.62
CA LEU A 195 -12.52 -13.26 10.37
C LEU A 195 -13.31 -13.79 11.58
N GLY A 196 -12.86 -14.88 12.20
CA GLY A 196 -13.42 -15.38 13.46
C GLY A 196 -13.36 -14.34 14.58
N VAL A 197 -12.21 -13.66 14.73
CA VAL A 197 -12.01 -12.59 15.72
C VAL A 197 -13.02 -11.46 15.50
N THR A 198 -13.18 -10.98 14.26
CA THR A 198 -14.14 -9.89 13.97
C THR A 198 -15.58 -10.25 14.37
N LYS A 199 -16.02 -11.49 14.16
CA LYS A 199 -17.38 -11.94 14.52
C LYS A 199 -17.64 -11.91 16.03
N HIS A 200 -16.60 -12.12 16.84
CA HIS A 200 -16.74 -12.22 18.30
C HIS A 200 -16.30 -10.97 19.06
N ARG A 201 -15.37 -10.19 18.50
CA ARG A 201 -14.82 -8.99 19.15
C ARG A 201 -15.46 -7.69 18.68
N LEU A 202 -15.99 -7.63 17.45
CA LEU A 202 -16.69 -6.42 16.93
C LEU A 202 -18.20 -6.45 17.20
N ASP A 203 -18.69 -7.33 18.06
CA ASP A 203 -20.07 -7.27 18.53
C ASP A 203 -20.24 -6.05 19.44
N THR A 204 -21.37 -5.36 19.31
CA THR A 204 -21.81 -4.21 20.12
C THR A 204 -21.76 -4.44 21.63
N ARG A 205 -21.68 -5.70 22.07
CA ARG A 205 -21.58 -6.10 23.49
C ARG A 205 -20.16 -6.01 24.05
N THR A 206 -19.15 -5.97 23.19
CA THR A 206 -17.75 -5.91 23.59
C THR A 206 -17.34 -4.48 23.96
N ASN A 207 -16.38 -4.34 24.87
CA ASN A 207 -15.84 -3.03 25.22
C ASN A 207 -15.26 -2.34 23.96
N ARG A 208 -15.62 -1.07 23.77
CA ARG A 208 -15.20 -0.25 22.61
C ARG A 208 -13.68 -0.11 22.53
N ASP A 209 -12.99 0.06 23.65
CA ASP A 209 -11.53 0.17 23.64
C ASP A 209 -10.87 -1.11 23.13
N THR A 210 -11.39 -2.26 23.57
CA THR A 210 -10.95 -3.59 23.10
C THR A 210 -11.26 -3.78 21.61
N GLN A 211 -12.43 -3.35 21.13
CA GLN A 211 -12.77 -3.39 19.70
C GLN A 211 -11.77 -2.61 18.85
N LEU A 212 -11.42 -1.39 19.27
CA LEU A 212 -10.47 -0.53 18.56
C LEU A 212 -9.07 -1.13 18.57
N GLU A 213 -8.60 -1.60 19.73
CA GLU A 213 -7.29 -2.25 19.85
C GLU A 213 -7.19 -3.48 18.95
N VAL A 214 -8.18 -4.38 18.99
CA VAL A 214 -8.23 -5.58 18.14
C VAL A 214 -8.29 -5.20 16.66
N SER A 215 -9.07 -4.19 16.29
CA SER A 215 -9.17 -3.71 14.91
C SER A 215 -7.82 -3.23 14.37
N VAL A 216 -7.09 -2.44 15.16
CA VAL A 216 -5.74 -1.97 14.80
C VAL A 216 -4.78 -3.14 14.69
N ARG A 217 -4.78 -4.08 15.66
CA ARG A 217 -3.91 -5.27 15.63
C ARG A 217 -4.15 -6.16 14.42
N ILE A 218 -5.41 -6.33 13.98
CA ILE A 218 -5.74 -7.05 12.75
C ILE A 218 -5.16 -6.33 11.53
N LEU A 219 -5.34 -5.02 11.41
CA LEU A 219 -4.78 -4.24 10.29
C LEU A 219 -3.25 -4.32 10.25
N VAL A 220 -2.58 -4.20 11.41
CA VAL A 220 -1.12 -4.32 11.52
C VAL A 220 -0.67 -5.73 11.11
N SER A 221 -1.35 -6.77 11.60
CA SER A 221 -1.04 -8.17 11.28
C SER A 221 -1.23 -8.47 9.79
N PHE A 222 -2.29 -7.94 9.17
CA PHE A 222 -2.51 -8.04 7.73
C PHE A 222 -1.43 -7.30 6.94
N SER A 223 -0.96 -6.14 7.43
CA SER A 223 0.16 -5.43 6.80
C SER A 223 1.45 -6.27 6.79
N CYS A 224 1.72 -7.00 7.88
CA CYS A 224 2.87 -7.88 8.02
C CYS A 224 2.83 -9.07 7.05
N MET A 225 1.63 -9.58 6.75
CA MET A 225 1.43 -10.75 5.90
C MET A 225 1.12 -10.41 4.42
N GLU A 226 0.99 -9.13 4.05
CA GLU A 226 0.52 -8.70 2.72
C GLU A 226 1.40 -9.25 1.58
N TYR A 227 2.71 -9.42 1.81
CA TYR A 227 3.62 -10.00 0.81
C TYR A 227 3.19 -11.40 0.34
N PHE A 228 2.61 -12.20 1.24
CA PHE A 228 2.18 -13.58 0.93
C PHE A 228 0.82 -13.65 0.24
N ARG A 229 0.11 -12.52 0.11
CA ARG A 229 -1.19 -12.45 -0.53
C ARG A 229 -1.07 -12.63 -2.04
N ARG A 230 -1.25 -13.86 -2.52
CA ARG A 230 -1.24 -14.22 -3.95
C ARG A 230 -2.64 -14.39 -4.56
N MET A 231 -3.69 -14.43 -3.73
CA MET A 231 -5.07 -14.68 -4.16
C MET A 231 -6.03 -13.61 -3.60
N ARG A 232 -7.14 -13.38 -4.32
CA ARG A 232 -8.24 -12.55 -3.83
C ARG A 232 -9.14 -13.42 -2.96
N LEU A 233 -9.14 -13.15 -1.65
CA LEU A 233 -9.99 -13.83 -0.68
C LEU A 233 -11.10 -12.87 -0.25
N PRO A 234 -12.38 -13.24 -0.37
CA PRO A 234 -13.48 -12.43 0.13
C PRO A 234 -13.37 -12.23 1.64
N GLU A 235 -12.98 -13.26 2.39
CA GLU A 235 -12.80 -13.23 3.85
C GLU A 235 -11.83 -12.12 4.28
N TYR A 236 -10.70 -12.00 3.58
CA TYR A 236 -9.72 -10.94 3.83
C TYR A 236 -10.31 -9.54 3.59
N MET A 237 -11.09 -9.36 2.51
CA MET A 237 -11.70 -8.06 2.19
C MET A 237 -12.82 -7.72 3.19
N ASP A 238 -13.62 -8.70 3.60
CA ASP A 238 -14.69 -8.52 4.56
C ASP A 238 -14.15 -8.18 5.94
N THR A 239 -13.09 -8.86 6.39
CA THR A 239 -12.37 -8.51 7.62
C THR A 239 -11.85 -7.09 7.58
N ILE A 240 -11.17 -6.67 6.50
CA ILE A 240 -10.67 -5.30 6.35
C ILE A 240 -11.81 -4.28 6.44
N ARG A 241 -12.90 -4.49 5.71
CA ARG A 241 -14.04 -3.56 5.74
C ARG A 241 -14.63 -3.46 7.15
N ALA A 242 -14.80 -4.58 7.85
CA ALA A 242 -15.34 -4.60 9.20
C ALA A 242 -14.47 -3.80 10.18
N VAL A 243 -13.15 -4.02 10.18
CA VAL A 243 -12.25 -3.31 11.11
C VAL A 243 -12.04 -1.84 10.71
N ILE A 244 -12.03 -1.51 9.41
CA ILE A 244 -11.89 -0.12 8.96
C ILE A 244 -13.07 0.73 9.43
N VAL A 245 -14.30 0.22 9.41
CA VAL A 245 -15.47 0.96 9.89
C VAL A 245 -15.27 1.40 11.34
N SER A 246 -14.76 0.51 12.21
CA SER A 246 -14.44 0.86 13.59
C SER A 246 -13.27 1.84 13.69
N VAL A 247 -12.19 1.65 12.92
CA VAL A 247 -10.99 2.51 13.02
C VAL A 247 -11.24 3.93 12.50
N GLN A 248 -11.86 4.07 11.32
CA GLN A 248 -12.01 5.37 10.63
C GLN A 248 -12.90 6.36 11.39
N GLU A 249 -13.71 5.89 12.34
CA GLU A 249 -14.58 6.73 13.16
C GLU A 249 -13.86 7.33 14.38
N HIS A 250 -12.67 6.81 14.73
CA HIS A 250 -12.00 7.10 16.00
C HIS A 250 -10.57 7.60 15.79
N GLU A 251 -10.27 8.78 16.34
CA GLU A 251 -8.96 9.40 16.25
C GLU A 251 -7.86 8.52 16.88
N SER A 252 -8.05 8.01 18.10
CA SER A 252 -7.04 7.19 18.79
C SER A 252 -6.64 5.94 18.00
N ALA A 253 -7.60 5.27 17.36
CA ALA A 253 -7.35 4.11 16.53
C ALA A 253 -6.65 4.48 15.21
N CYS A 254 -7.04 5.62 14.59
CA CYS A 254 -6.37 6.15 13.41
C CYS A 254 -4.90 6.51 13.71
N VAL A 255 -4.63 7.13 14.86
CA VAL A 255 -3.29 7.46 15.33
C VAL A 255 -2.50 6.18 15.56
N ALA A 256 -3.02 5.22 16.34
CA ALA A 256 -2.35 3.96 16.61
C ALA A 256 -2.02 3.18 15.32
N PHE A 257 -2.93 3.15 14.36
CA PHE A 257 -2.66 2.55 13.06
C PHE A 257 -1.62 3.34 12.25
N GLY A 258 -1.70 4.66 12.22
CA GLY A 258 -0.73 5.52 11.52
C GLY A 258 0.68 5.42 12.10
N GLU A 259 0.81 5.36 13.42
CA GLU A 259 2.10 5.21 14.13
C GLU A 259 2.70 3.80 14.01
N SER A 260 1.90 2.80 13.62
CA SER A 260 2.40 1.44 13.37
C SER A 260 3.19 1.30 12.06
N ILE A 261 3.17 2.32 11.20
CA ILE A 261 3.94 2.30 9.94
C ILE A 261 5.44 2.27 10.29
N PRO A 262 6.25 1.40 9.64
CA PRO A 262 7.69 1.37 9.87
C PRO A 262 8.33 2.75 9.69
N SER A 263 9.29 3.10 10.56
CA SER A 263 9.89 4.43 10.53
C SER A 263 10.66 4.67 9.23
N TYR A 264 10.85 5.93 8.84
CA TYR A 264 11.65 6.26 7.65
C TYR A 264 13.03 5.58 7.67
N ASN A 265 13.68 5.57 8.84
CA ASN A 265 14.97 4.92 9.04
C ASN A 265 14.90 3.40 8.79
N ASP A 266 13.86 2.71 9.25
CA ASP A 266 13.71 1.26 9.06
C ASP A 266 13.39 0.88 7.59
N LEU A 267 12.90 1.84 6.81
CA LEU A 267 12.61 1.67 5.39
C LEU A 267 13.88 1.79 4.54
N ILE A 268 14.67 2.84 4.78
CA ILE A 268 15.87 3.13 3.99
C ILE A 268 17.09 2.33 4.45
N ASN A 269 17.13 1.92 5.72
CA ASN A 269 18.22 1.16 6.29
C ASN A 269 17.78 -0.26 6.63
N HIS A 270 18.68 -1.20 6.41
CA HIS A 270 18.49 -2.56 6.86
C HIS A 270 19.08 -2.73 8.26
N ASN A 271 18.26 -2.55 9.29
CA ASN A 271 18.64 -2.82 10.69
C ASN A 271 18.61 -4.33 10.96
N GLY A 272 19.48 -5.09 10.28
CA GLY A 272 19.69 -6.51 10.52
C GLY A 272 20.87 -6.76 11.47
N PRO A 273 21.05 -7.99 11.98
CA PRO A 273 22.20 -8.34 12.80
C PRO A 273 23.52 -7.92 12.12
N LEU A 274 24.46 -7.40 12.92
CA LEU A 274 25.73 -6.80 12.49
C LEU A 274 26.56 -7.67 11.52
N HIS A 275 26.32 -8.98 11.48
CA HIS A 275 26.99 -9.92 10.58
C HIS A 275 26.69 -9.73 9.08
N LEU A 276 25.62 -9.02 8.71
CA LEU A 276 25.20 -8.82 7.31
C LEU A 276 25.57 -7.45 6.71
N GLN A 277 26.39 -6.64 7.39
CA GLN A 277 26.83 -5.29 6.95
C GLN A 277 27.53 -5.22 5.57
N LYS A 278 27.74 -6.35 4.87
CA LYS A 278 28.37 -6.40 3.54
C LYS A 278 27.39 -6.44 2.36
N VAL A 279 26.08 -6.52 2.57
CA VAL A 279 25.11 -6.53 1.47
C VAL A 279 24.64 -5.10 1.20
N GLU A 280 24.81 -4.64 -0.04
CA GLU A 280 24.32 -3.34 -0.50
C GLU A 280 22.78 -3.36 -0.50
N TYR A 281 22.18 -2.85 0.58
CA TYR A 281 20.74 -2.80 0.71
C TYR A 281 20.15 -1.66 -0.12
N THR A 282 19.25 -2.02 -1.02
CA THR A 282 18.47 -1.07 -1.81
C THR A 282 17.01 -1.14 -1.39
N TRP A 283 16.50 -0.10 -0.74
CA TRP A 283 15.12 -0.05 -0.22
C TRP A 283 14.05 -0.29 -1.29
N SER A 284 14.29 0.15 -2.53
CA SER A 284 13.36 -0.02 -3.64
C SER A 284 13.30 -1.44 -4.21
N ALA A 285 14.24 -2.31 -3.83
CA ALA A 285 14.24 -3.73 -4.19
C ALA A 285 13.61 -4.62 -3.11
N ASP A 286 13.31 -4.08 -1.91
CA ASP A 286 12.68 -4.82 -0.83
C ASP A 286 11.18 -5.00 -1.09
N GLU A 287 10.83 -6.09 -1.78
CA GLU A 287 9.44 -6.38 -2.11
C GLU A 287 8.57 -6.71 -0.88
N VAL A 288 9.17 -7.20 0.21
CA VAL A 288 8.44 -7.59 1.44
C VAL A 288 7.99 -6.33 2.16
N GLN A 289 8.93 -5.39 2.37
CA GLN A 289 8.65 -4.08 2.92
C GLN A 289 7.71 -3.28 2.01
N THR A 290 7.92 -3.34 0.69
CA THR A 290 7.05 -2.67 -0.28
C THR A 290 5.61 -3.18 -0.22
N ALA A 291 5.39 -4.50 -0.08
CA ALA A 291 4.05 -5.06 0.06
C ALA A 291 3.36 -4.56 1.34
N ARG A 292 4.09 -4.48 2.46
CA ARG A 292 3.58 -3.91 3.71
C ARG A 292 3.20 -2.43 3.54
N ILE A 293 4.01 -1.64 2.85
CA ILE A 293 3.67 -0.23 2.59
C ILE A 293 2.49 -0.07 1.62
N ILE A 294 2.36 -0.94 0.62
CA ILE A 294 1.16 -0.98 -0.24
C ILE A 294 -0.11 -1.16 0.59
N PHE A 295 -0.08 -2.03 1.61
CA PHE A 295 -1.22 -2.20 2.52
C PHE A 295 -1.56 -0.88 3.23
N TYR A 296 -0.59 -0.23 3.86
CA TYR A 296 -0.80 1.04 4.54
C TYR A 296 -1.32 2.13 3.61
N MET A 297 -0.72 2.32 2.43
CA MET A 297 -1.13 3.34 1.46
C MET A 297 -2.55 3.08 0.91
N ARG A 298 -3.07 1.86 1.01
CA ARG A 298 -4.46 1.53 0.66
C ARG A 298 -5.45 1.83 1.78
N VAL A 299 -5.03 1.71 3.05
CA VAL A 299 -5.92 1.87 4.22
C VAL A 299 -5.91 3.31 4.75
N ILE A 300 -4.76 3.98 4.79
CA ILE A 300 -4.65 5.37 5.29
C ILE A 300 -5.68 6.33 4.69
N PRO A 301 -6.00 6.29 3.38
CA PRO A 301 -7.01 7.18 2.80
C PRO A 301 -8.38 7.11 3.49
N THR A 302 -8.77 5.95 4.04
CA THR A 302 -10.06 5.82 4.74
C THR A 302 -10.05 6.44 6.13
N CYS A 303 -8.87 6.55 6.74
CA CYS A 303 -8.68 7.07 8.10
C CYS A 303 -8.23 8.53 8.12
N VAL A 304 -7.90 9.12 6.97
CA VAL A 304 -7.22 10.40 6.89
C VAL A 304 -8.01 11.53 7.57
N ASP A 305 -9.35 11.52 7.46
CA ASP A 305 -10.23 12.53 8.05
C ASP A 305 -10.11 12.65 9.58
N ARG A 306 -9.79 11.53 10.27
CA ARG A 306 -9.63 11.48 11.72
C ARG A 306 -8.16 11.45 12.16
N LEU A 307 -7.23 11.43 11.22
CA LEU A 307 -5.81 11.46 11.54
C LEU A 307 -5.38 12.92 11.78
N PRO A 308 -4.78 13.25 12.94
CA PRO A 308 -4.30 14.60 13.21
C PRO A 308 -3.22 15.04 12.21
N ALA A 309 -3.22 16.33 11.88
CA ALA A 309 -2.24 16.92 10.96
C ALA A 309 -0.79 16.69 11.41
N SER A 310 -0.53 16.75 12.72
CA SER A 310 0.78 16.50 13.33
C SER A 310 1.30 15.07 13.09
N VAL A 311 0.42 14.07 13.25
CA VAL A 311 0.75 12.66 13.02
C VAL A 311 0.94 12.40 11.52
N PHE A 312 0.07 12.96 10.67
CA PHE A 312 0.25 12.85 9.22
C PHE A 312 1.59 13.45 8.78
N LYS A 313 1.93 14.65 9.26
CA LYS A 313 3.21 15.33 8.96
C LYS A 313 4.42 14.52 9.39
N LYS A 314 4.39 13.96 10.61
CA LYS A 314 5.54 13.27 11.21
C LYS A 314 5.74 11.86 10.65
N VAL A 315 4.66 11.12 10.41
CA VAL A 315 4.72 9.68 10.12
C VAL A 315 4.35 9.37 8.68
N VAL A 316 3.17 9.80 8.22
CA VAL A 316 2.62 9.39 6.92
C VAL A 316 3.31 10.09 5.76
N ALA A 317 3.46 11.42 5.83
CA ALA A 317 3.96 12.23 4.73
C ALA A 317 5.37 11.80 4.27
N PRO A 318 6.38 11.63 5.14
CA PRO A 318 7.72 11.22 4.71
C PRO A 318 7.73 9.89 3.94
N ILE A 319 6.93 8.93 4.40
CA ILE A 319 6.85 7.59 3.82
C ILE A 319 6.08 7.61 2.50
N MET A 320 4.97 8.34 2.46
CA MET A 320 4.20 8.57 1.23
C MET A 320 5.09 9.19 0.14
N PHE A 321 5.87 10.21 0.47
CA PHE A 321 6.76 10.87 -0.49
C PHE A 321 7.93 10.00 -0.95
N LEU A 322 8.50 9.19 -0.05
CA LEU A 322 9.51 8.20 -0.41
C LEU A 322 8.97 7.22 -1.45
N TYR A 323 7.79 6.63 -1.18
CA TYR A 323 7.20 5.61 -2.03
C TYR A 323 6.50 6.14 -3.28
N MET A 324 6.22 7.44 -3.35
CA MET A 324 5.79 8.08 -4.60
C MET A 324 6.89 8.04 -5.67
N GLY A 325 8.15 8.04 -5.25
CA GLY A 325 9.31 7.85 -6.13
C GLY A 325 9.76 6.39 -6.29
N HIS A 326 8.94 5.41 -5.92
CA HIS A 326 9.31 4.00 -5.99
C HIS A 326 9.03 3.40 -7.38
N PRO A 327 9.94 2.57 -7.95
CA PRO A 327 9.80 2.02 -9.31
C PRO A 327 8.56 1.14 -9.52
N ASN A 328 8.06 0.51 -8.45
CA ASN A 328 6.78 -0.20 -8.48
C ASN A 328 5.59 0.78 -8.61
N GLY A 329 5.02 0.88 -9.82
CA GLY A 329 3.91 1.80 -10.09
C GLY A 329 2.65 1.60 -9.23
N LYS A 330 2.44 0.42 -8.62
CA LYS A 330 1.30 0.19 -7.71
C LYS A 330 1.45 1.02 -6.43
N VAL A 331 2.62 0.97 -5.79
CA VAL A 331 2.84 1.70 -4.53
C VAL A 331 2.89 3.20 -4.77
N ALA A 332 3.53 3.64 -5.86
CA ALA A 332 3.53 5.04 -6.26
C ALA A 332 2.09 5.56 -6.45
N ARG A 333 1.23 4.82 -7.16
CA ARG A 333 -0.19 5.17 -7.35
C ARG A 333 -0.94 5.29 -6.03
N TYR A 334 -0.76 4.34 -5.10
CA TYR A 334 -1.41 4.43 -3.79
C TYR A 334 -0.87 5.59 -2.95
N SER A 335 0.42 5.92 -3.02
CA SER A 335 0.98 7.12 -2.39
C SER A 335 0.32 8.41 -2.91
N HIS A 336 0.09 8.53 -4.22
CA HIS A 336 -0.69 9.67 -4.75
C HIS A 336 -2.13 9.67 -4.22
N SER A 337 -2.76 8.50 -4.05
CA SER A 337 -4.12 8.40 -3.48
C SER A 337 -4.17 8.86 -2.02
N VAL A 338 -3.12 8.59 -1.22
CA VAL A 338 -3.00 9.13 0.14
C VAL A 338 -2.91 10.64 0.13
N PHE A 339 -2.08 11.22 -0.75
CA PHE A 339 -1.99 12.68 -0.88
C PHE A 339 -3.32 13.31 -1.27
N VAL A 340 -4.00 12.74 -2.28
CA VAL A 340 -5.33 13.18 -2.73
C VAL A 340 -6.34 13.15 -1.57
N ALA A 341 -6.39 12.05 -0.83
CA ALA A 341 -7.29 11.91 0.31
C ALA A 341 -6.98 12.95 1.40
N PHE A 342 -5.71 13.18 1.70
CA PHE A 342 -5.31 14.21 2.68
C PHE A 342 -5.70 15.62 2.23
N VAL A 343 -5.43 16.01 0.97
CA VAL A 343 -5.81 17.33 0.45
C VAL A 343 -7.34 17.51 0.45
N SER A 344 -8.08 16.45 0.15
CA SER A 344 -9.55 16.47 0.08
C SER A 344 -10.24 16.41 1.46
N SER A 345 -9.51 15.99 2.51
CA SER A 345 -10.05 15.84 3.87
C SER A 345 -10.42 17.18 4.51
N GLY A 346 -11.50 17.25 5.29
CA GLY A 346 -12.06 18.53 5.76
C GLY A 346 -12.48 18.58 7.23
N LYS A 347 -12.11 17.59 8.06
CA LYS A 347 -12.69 17.40 9.40
C LYS A 347 -11.68 17.51 10.55
N ASP A 348 -10.82 18.52 10.52
CA ASP A 348 -9.99 18.82 11.69
C ASP A 348 -10.74 19.71 12.68
N PRO A 349 -10.75 19.44 14.00
CA PRO A 349 -11.15 20.44 14.99
C PRO A 349 -10.21 21.67 14.98
N SER A 350 -8.96 21.50 14.54
CA SER A 350 -7.99 22.57 14.24
C SER A 350 -7.82 22.80 12.74
N GLN A 351 -8.88 23.27 12.08
CA GLN A 351 -8.89 23.49 10.62
C GLN A 351 -7.66 24.26 10.12
N ASP A 352 -7.17 25.24 10.88
CA ASP A 352 -6.06 26.10 10.48
C ASP A 352 -4.74 25.34 10.30
N GLU A 353 -4.39 24.44 11.22
CA GLU A 353 -3.13 23.67 11.13
C GLU A 353 -3.12 22.75 9.91
N ARG A 354 -4.26 22.09 9.65
CA ARG A 354 -4.39 21.17 8.53
C ARG A 354 -4.38 21.90 7.19
N VAL A 355 -5.06 23.04 7.08
CA VAL A 355 -5.05 23.87 5.87
C VAL A 355 -3.62 24.34 5.57
N LEU A 356 -2.91 24.86 6.59
CA LEU A 356 -1.51 25.25 6.45
C LEU A 356 -0.62 24.08 6.01
N LEU A 357 -0.83 22.88 6.59
CA LEU A 357 -0.06 21.71 6.21
C LEU A 357 -0.33 21.28 4.77
N LYS A 358 -1.57 21.35 4.28
CA LYS A 358 -1.90 21.05 2.87
C LYS A 358 -1.13 21.96 1.92
N GLU A 359 -1.08 23.26 2.21
CA GLU A 359 -0.33 24.22 1.40
C GLU A 359 1.17 23.94 1.43
N GLN A 360 1.74 23.62 2.61
CA GLN A 360 3.16 23.28 2.77
C GLN A 360 3.55 22.03 1.98
N LEU A 361 2.77 20.95 2.08
CA LEU A 361 3.09 19.67 1.45
C LEU A 361 2.92 19.69 -0.08
N LEU A 362 2.10 20.60 -0.61
CA LEU A 362 1.86 20.69 -2.05
C LEU A 362 3.12 21.00 -2.83
N PHE A 363 3.93 21.98 -2.38
CA PHE A 363 5.13 22.38 -3.10
C PHE A 363 6.04 21.17 -3.32
N TYR A 364 6.24 20.39 -2.27
CA TYR A 364 7.03 19.17 -2.34
C TYR A 364 6.35 18.07 -3.18
N TYR A 365 5.03 17.94 -3.11
CA TYR A 365 4.28 17.00 -3.95
C TYR A 365 4.43 17.26 -5.43
N ILE A 366 4.25 18.51 -5.87
CA ILE A 366 4.35 18.88 -7.29
C ILE A 366 5.77 18.68 -7.78
N GLN A 367 6.77 19.17 -7.04
CA GLN A 367 8.17 18.96 -7.37
C GLN A 367 8.47 17.47 -7.53
N ARG A 368 8.16 16.66 -6.51
CA ARG A 368 8.48 15.22 -6.51
C ARG A 368 7.74 14.44 -7.59
N SER A 369 6.48 14.77 -7.85
CA SER A 369 5.67 14.12 -8.88
C SER A 369 6.22 14.41 -10.28
N LEU A 370 6.59 15.66 -10.56
CA LEU A 370 7.09 16.08 -11.87
C LEU A 370 8.54 15.65 -12.11
N GLU A 371 9.37 15.55 -11.08
CA GLU A 371 10.71 14.96 -11.17
C GLU A 371 10.66 13.53 -11.72
N GLY A 372 9.75 12.70 -11.20
CA GLY A 372 9.62 11.30 -11.60
C GLY A 372 8.83 11.04 -12.89
N TYR A 373 8.11 12.03 -13.43
CA TYR A 373 7.29 11.88 -14.64
C TYR A 373 8.12 12.10 -15.93
N PRO A 374 7.98 11.27 -16.98
CA PRO A 374 6.99 10.19 -17.16
C PRO A 374 7.40 8.77 -16.73
N GLY A 375 8.59 8.58 -16.14
CA GLY A 375 9.11 7.26 -15.80
C GLY A 375 8.42 6.60 -14.59
N ILE A 376 8.73 7.08 -13.39
CA ILE A 376 8.28 6.46 -12.14
C ILE A 376 6.87 6.92 -11.77
N THR A 377 6.58 8.20 -11.99
CA THR A 377 5.33 8.82 -11.56
C THR A 377 4.17 8.38 -12.47
N PRO A 378 3.12 7.72 -11.95
CA PRO A 378 1.94 7.40 -12.73
C PRO A 378 1.12 8.65 -13.05
N PHE A 379 0.84 8.89 -14.33
CA PHE A 379 0.07 10.06 -14.78
C PHE A 379 -1.26 10.22 -14.05
N GLU A 380 -2.07 9.15 -13.93
CA GLU A 380 -3.38 9.20 -13.26
C GLU A 380 -3.27 9.65 -11.80
N GLY A 381 -2.22 9.22 -11.10
CA GLY A 381 -1.94 9.61 -9.72
C GLY A 381 -1.58 11.09 -9.60
N MET A 382 -0.68 11.57 -10.47
CA MET A 382 -0.31 12.99 -10.52
C MET A 382 -1.51 13.88 -10.91
N ALA A 383 -2.25 13.51 -11.96
CA ALA A 383 -3.40 14.27 -12.45
C ALA A 383 -4.52 14.38 -11.40
N SER A 384 -4.80 13.29 -10.67
CA SER A 384 -5.77 13.32 -9.57
C SER A 384 -5.31 14.20 -8.41
N GLY A 385 -4.00 14.20 -8.09
CA GLY A 385 -3.42 15.13 -7.11
C GLY A 385 -3.56 16.59 -7.53
N VAL A 386 -3.22 16.91 -8.77
CA VAL A 386 -3.39 18.27 -9.33
C VAL A 386 -4.86 18.70 -9.27
N ALA A 387 -5.79 17.81 -9.62
CA ALA A 387 -7.22 18.11 -9.53
C ALA A 387 -7.67 18.34 -8.07
N ALA A 388 -7.16 17.56 -7.12
CA ALA A 388 -7.48 17.72 -5.70
C ALA A 388 -6.94 19.05 -5.15
N ILE A 389 -5.72 19.43 -5.53
CA ILE A 389 -5.08 20.70 -5.20
C ILE A 389 -5.97 21.87 -5.63
N VAL A 390 -6.38 21.88 -6.90
CA VAL A 390 -7.13 22.99 -7.47
C VAL A 390 -8.54 23.10 -6.88
N ARG A 391 -9.14 21.98 -6.46
CA ARG A 391 -10.50 21.95 -5.91
C ARG A 391 -10.60 22.22 -4.42
N HIS A 392 -9.61 21.81 -3.65
CA HIS A 392 -9.71 21.77 -2.17
C HIS A 392 -8.80 22.76 -1.45
N LEU A 393 -7.91 23.46 -2.16
CA LEU A 393 -7.19 24.60 -1.59
C LEU A 393 -7.97 25.90 -1.72
N PRO A 394 -7.67 26.90 -0.88
CA PRO A 394 -8.28 28.22 -0.99
C PRO A 394 -8.08 28.83 -2.38
N ALA A 395 -9.14 29.45 -2.91
CA ALA A 395 -9.08 30.20 -4.16
C ALA A 395 -7.98 31.25 -4.10
N GLY A 396 -7.13 31.30 -5.13
CA GLY A 396 -5.99 32.22 -5.18
C GLY A 396 -4.80 31.84 -4.31
N SER A 397 -4.75 30.63 -3.74
CA SER A 397 -3.57 30.18 -2.98
C SER A 397 -2.31 30.18 -3.87
N PRO A 398 -1.16 30.72 -3.39
CA PRO A 398 0.11 30.70 -4.11
C PRO A 398 0.53 29.29 -4.56
N ALA A 399 0.10 28.26 -3.81
CA ALA A 399 0.40 26.88 -4.10
C ALA A 399 -0.27 26.40 -5.41
N ILE A 400 -1.46 26.93 -5.74
CA ILE A 400 -2.13 26.63 -7.02
C ILE A 400 -1.37 27.27 -8.19
N PHE A 401 -0.91 28.51 -8.04
CA PHE A 401 -0.10 29.18 -9.06
C PHE A 401 1.21 28.45 -9.31
N TYR A 402 1.89 28.03 -8.23
CA TYR A 402 3.12 27.22 -8.32
C TYR A 402 2.88 25.88 -9.04
N CYS A 403 1.79 25.20 -8.72
CA CYS A 403 1.39 23.95 -9.38
C CYS A 403 1.25 24.14 -10.90
N ILE A 404 0.51 25.17 -11.32
CA ILE A 404 0.29 25.48 -12.75
C ILE A 404 1.60 25.84 -13.43
N HIS A 405 2.42 26.70 -12.83
CA HIS A 405 3.71 27.09 -13.38
C HIS A 405 4.60 25.87 -13.60
N SER A 406 4.71 24.99 -12.60
CA SER A 406 5.55 23.79 -12.67
C SER A 406 5.05 22.80 -13.73
N LEU A 407 3.74 22.67 -13.90
CA LEU A 407 3.15 21.84 -14.96
C LEU A 407 3.45 22.39 -16.36
N VAL A 408 3.33 23.70 -16.55
CA VAL A 408 3.67 24.36 -17.81
C VAL A 408 5.16 24.19 -18.11
N GLU A 409 6.03 24.44 -17.14
CA GLU A 409 7.47 24.25 -17.27
C GLU A 409 7.82 22.80 -17.64
N LYS A 410 7.18 21.82 -16.99
CA LYS A 410 7.37 20.41 -17.33
C LYS A 410 6.87 20.09 -18.74
N ALA A 411 5.72 20.63 -19.15
CA ALA A 411 5.19 20.45 -20.50
C ALA A 411 6.12 21.07 -21.57
N THR A 412 6.66 22.26 -21.32
CA THR A 412 7.66 22.89 -22.18
C THR A 412 8.90 22.01 -22.30
N SER A 413 9.46 21.56 -21.18
CA SER A 413 10.65 20.70 -21.14
C SER A 413 10.46 19.41 -21.95
N LEU A 414 9.33 18.72 -21.77
CA LEU A 414 9.01 17.49 -22.51
C LEU A 414 8.77 17.74 -24.00
N SER A 415 8.22 18.91 -24.36
CA SER A 415 7.97 19.27 -25.76
C SER A 415 9.26 19.68 -26.48
N CYS A 416 10.19 20.34 -25.78
CA CYS A 416 11.48 20.76 -26.34
C CYS A 416 12.51 19.62 -26.43
N SER A 417 12.38 18.56 -25.63
CA SER A 417 13.29 17.41 -25.70
C SER A 417 13.09 16.55 -26.96
N VAL A 418 11.96 16.69 -27.66
CA VAL A 418 11.67 15.95 -28.90
C VAL A 418 12.17 16.75 -30.10
N SER A 419 12.95 16.10 -30.97
CA SER A 419 13.54 16.79 -32.14
C SER A 419 12.45 17.34 -33.07
N SER A 420 12.65 18.56 -33.56
CA SER A 420 11.71 19.27 -34.45
C SER A 420 11.67 18.71 -35.88
N HIS A 421 12.44 17.66 -36.17
CA HIS A 421 12.60 17.09 -37.52
C HIS A 421 11.63 15.94 -37.82
N ASP A 422 10.96 15.35 -36.82
CA ASP A 422 9.99 14.26 -37.03
C ASP A 422 8.54 14.77 -37.10
N SER A 423 8.17 15.27 -38.28
CA SER A 423 6.82 15.80 -38.56
C SER A 423 5.67 14.83 -38.25
N ASP A 424 5.90 13.52 -38.32
CA ASP A 424 4.84 12.52 -38.18
C ASP A 424 4.52 12.19 -36.71
N LEU A 425 5.49 12.34 -35.79
CA LEU A 425 5.26 12.20 -34.35
C LEU A 425 4.29 13.29 -33.83
N TRP A 426 4.42 14.52 -34.33
CA TRP A 426 3.58 15.65 -33.94
C TRP A 426 2.16 15.63 -34.53
N LYS A 427 1.90 14.77 -35.53
CA LYS A 427 0.54 14.58 -36.07
C LYS A 427 -0.28 13.60 -35.23
N ASN A 428 0.36 12.54 -34.75
CA ASN A 428 -0.33 11.47 -34.01
C ASN A 428 -0.17 11.61 -32.48
N TRP A 429 0.84 12.35 -32.01
CA TRP A 429 1.20 12.51 -30.59
C TRP A 429 1.33 11.16 -29.86
N GLU A 430 1.80 10.15 -30.58
CA GLU A 430 2.06 8.80 -30.07
C GLU A 430 3.56 8.62 -29.80
N GLY A 431 3.92 7.65 -28.96
CA GLY A 431 5.31 7.38 -28.60
C GLY A 431 5.90 8.45 -27.66
N GLU A 432 7.02 9.05 -28.03
CA GLU A 432 7.78 9.98 -27.17
C GLU A 432 7.03 11.26 -26.80
N LEU A 433 6.00 11.64 -27.58
CA LEU A 433 5.15 12.81 -27.32
C LEU A 433 3.94 12.50 -26.42
N GLU A 434 3.61 11.23 -26.18
CA GLU A 434 2.46 10.83 -25.35
C GLU A 434 2.56 11.43 -23.92
N PRO A 435 3.73 11.43 -23.25
CA PRO A 435 3.90 12.10 -21.97
C PRO A 435 3.58 13.59 -21.98
N SER A 436 4.07 14.31 -22.99
CA SER A 436 3.84 15.75 -23.15
C SER A 436 2.36 16.03 -23.40
N LYS A 437 1.74 15.27 -24.32
CA LYS A 437 0.31 15.34 -24.63
C LYS A 437 -0.55 15.20 -23.38
N LYS A 438 -0.25 14.22 -22.52
CA LYS A 438 -0.99 14.00 -21.27
C LYS A 438 -0.93 15.20 -20.32
N VAL A 439 0.23 15.85 -20.19
CA VAL A 439 0.37 17.05 -19.35
C VAL A 439 -0.34 18.24 -19.98
N LEU A 440 -0.27 18.40 -21.29
CA LEU A 440 -1.04 19.40 -22.04
C LEU A 440 -2.54 19.21 -21.85
N ASP A 441 -3.05 17.99 -22.05
CA ASP A 441 -4.45 17.65 -21.83
C ASP A 441 -4.90 17.95 -20.39
N LEU A 442 -4.03 17.71 -19.40
CA LEU A 442 -4.29 18.09 -18.01
C LEU A 442 -4.39 19.62 -17.87
N LEU A 443 -3.44 20.39 -18.42
CA LEU A 443 -3.46 21.85 -18.40
C LEU A 443 -4.71 22.42 -19.09
N LEU A 444 -5.15 21.83 -20.20
CA LEU A 444 -6.38 22.20 -20.89
C LEU A 444 -7.61 21.94 -20.02
N ARG A 445 -7.70 20.77 -19.38
CA ARG A 445 -8.78 20.47 -18.42
C ARG A 445 -8.79 21.42 -17.23
N LEU A 446 -7.63 21.94 -16.82
CA LEU A 446 -7.55 22.91 -15.73
C LEU A 446 -8.26 24.24 -16.05
N LEU A 447 -8.40 24.64 -17.32
CA LEU A 447 -9.15 25.85 -17.70
C LEU A 447 -10.61 25.81 -17.20
N ALA A 448 -11.21 24.63 -17.17
CA ALA A 448 -12.56 24.41 -16.66
C ALA A 448 -12.64 24.20 -15.14
N LEU A 449 -11.51 23.96 -14.46
CA LEU A 449 -11.48 23.56 -13.04
C LEU A 449 -10.93 24.62 -12.10
N VAL A 450 -9.96 25.44 -12.53
CA VAL A 450 -9.29 26.41 -11.65
C VAL A 450 -10.23 27.51 -11.18
N ASP A 451 -9.98 28.13 -10.04
CA ASP A 451 -10.76 29.30 -9.65
C ASP A 451 -10.58 30.46 -10.65
N ILE A 452 -11.59 31.32 -10.77
CA ILE A 452 -11.59 32.49 -11.67
C ILE A 452 -10.38 33.41 -11.41
N GLN A 453 -9.87 33.48 -10.18
CA GLN A 453 -8.70 34.28 -9.83
C GLN A 453 -7.39 33.73 -10.41
N VAL A 454 -7.33 32.42 -10.63
CA VAL A 454 -6.14 31.72 -11.15
C VAL A 454 -6.18 31.61 -12.68
N LEU A 455 -7.39 31.59 -13.25
CA LEU A 455 -7.64 31.40 -14.68
C LEU A 455 -6.81 32.33 -15.60
N PRO A 456 -6.69 33.65 -15.38
CA PRO A 456 -5.88 34.52 -16.24
C PRO A 456 -4.41 34.12 -16.30
N SER A 457 -3.84 33.68 -15.17
CA SER A 457 -2.44 33.25 -15.10
C SER A 457 -2.22 31.94 -15.87
N LEU A 458 -3.15 31.00 -15.76
CA LEU A 458 -3.13 29.75 -16.54
C LEU A 458 -3.22 30.04 -18.05
N MET A 459 -4.16 30.90 -18.46
CA MET A 459 -4.34 31.30 -19.87
C MET A 459 -3.08 31.95 -20.45
N LYS A 460 -2.43 32.84 -19.69
CA LYS A 460 -1.18 33.49 -20.09
C LYS A 460 -0.05 32.48 -20.29
N LEU A 461 0.17 31.59 -19.31
CA LEU A 461 1.24 30.58 -19.36
C LEU A 461 0.99 29.56 -20.49
N LEU A 462 -0.26 29.12 -20.68
CA LEU A 462 -0.62 28.24 -21.78
C LEU A 462 -0.36 28.90 -23.13
N ALA A 463 -0.74 30.16 -23.31
CA ALA A 463 -0.49 30.87 -24.56
C ALA A 463 1.00 30.97 -24.89
N GLN A 464 1.85 31.22 -23.89
CA GLN A 464 3.31 31.22 -24.08
C GLN A 464 3.83 29.85 -24.53
N LEU A 465 3.33 28.76 -23.93
CA LEU A 465 3.65 27.39 -24.33
C LEU A 465 3.20 27.09 -25.76
N VAL A 466 1.96 27.42 -26.12
CA VAL A 466 1.40 27.16 -27.47
C VAL A 466 2.23 27.84 -28.57
N VAL A 467 2.67 29.08 -28.34
CA VAL A 467 3.50 29.82 -29.31
C VAL A 467 4.87 29.15 -29.51
N GLN A 468 5.41 28.48 -28.50
CA GLN A 468 6.69 27.79 -28.58
C GLN A 468 6.61 26.42 -29.29
N LEU A 469 5.41 25.84 -29.42
CA LEU A 469 5.23 24.54 -30.07
C LEU A 469 5.45 24.61 -31.60
N PRO A 470 5.90 23.50 -32.24
CA PRO A 470 5.90 23.35 -33.69
C PRO A 470 4.51 23.52 -34.31
N VAL A 471 4.45 23.93 -35.58
CA VAL A 471 3.19 24.27 -36.29
C VAL A 471 2.16 23.15 -36.22
N SER A 472 2.55 21.90 -36.50
CA SER A 472 1.65 20.74 -36.45
C SER A 472 1.07 20.50 -35.05
N GLY A 473 1.89 20.61 -34.00
CA GLY A 473 1.44 20.46 -32.62
C GLY A 473 0.56 21.63 -32.16
N ARG A 474 0.91 22.84 -32.60
CA ARG A 474 0.16 24.07 -32.33
C ARG A 474 -1.24 24.01 -32.92
N ASP A 475 -1.38 23.66 -34.20
CA ASP A 475 -2.66 23.60 -34.89
C ASP A 475 -3.60 22.58 -34.25
N MET A 476 -3.08 21.40 -33.90
CA MET A 476 -3.87 20.38 -33.21
C MET A 476 -4.37 20.85 -31.85
N LEU A 477 -3.51 21.46 -31.04
CA LEU A 477 -3.87 21.93 -29.70
C LEU A 477 -4.84 23.11 -29.76
N LEU A 478 -4.72 24.01 -30.75
CA LEU A 478 -5.68 25.08 -31.01
C LEU A 478 -7.05 24.54 -31.42
N ASN A 479 -7.09 23.50 -32.26
CA ASN A 479 -8.34 22.84 -32.63
C ASN A 479 -9.02 22.17 -31.42
N GLN A 480 -8.24 21.51 -30.56
CA GLN A 480 -8.75 20.90 -29.33
C GLN A 480 -9.28 21.97 -28.35
N LEU A 481 -8.56 23.07 -28.19
CA LEU A 481 -9.00 24.23 -27.40
C LEU A 481 -10.32 24.80 -27.92
N TYR A 482 -10.42 24.99 -29.24
CA TYR A 482 -11.64 25.47 -29.87
C TYR A 482 -12.82 24.56 -29.57
N GLN A 483 -12.64 23.24 -29.74
CA GLN A 483 -13.69 22.26 -29.46
C GLN A 483 -14.11 22.29 -27.98
N GLN A 484 -13.16 22.25 -27.04
CA GLN A 484 -13.46 22.27 -25.60
C GLN A 484 -14.18 23.56 -25.16
N ILE A 485 -13.78 24.71 -25.70
CA ILE A 485 -14.43 26.00 -25.38
C ILE A 485 -15.81 26.08 -26.02
N ALA A 486 -15.98 25.60 -27.26
CA ALA A 486 -17.26 25.57 -27.95
C ALA A 486 -18.29 24.71 -27.21
N GLU A 487 -17.88 23.53 -26.76
CA GLU A 487 -18.70 22.55 -26.03
C GLU A 487 -18.91 22.91 -24.54
N SER A 488 -18.18 23.90 -24.01
CA SER A 488 -18.32 24.31 -22.60
C SER A 488 -19.64 25.02 -22.33
N ASP A 489 -20.36 24.57 -21.30
CA ASP A 489 -21.59 25.19 -20.78
C ASP A 489 -21.33 26.27 -19.70
N ASP A 490 -20.06 26.51 -19.33
CA ASP A 490 -19.71 27.52 -18.31
C ASP A 490 -19.84 28.93 -18.88
N VAL A 491 -21.03 29.52 -18.69
CA VAL A 491 -21.36 30.88 -19.15
C VAL A 491 -20.50 31.98 -18.54
N ILE A 492 -19.84 31.72 -17.40
CA ILE A 492 -19.03 32.73 -16.69
C ILE A 492 -17.64 32.80 -17.34
N ARG A 493 -17.02 31.65 -17.61
CA ARG A 493 -15.65 31.59 -18.17
C ARG A 493 -15.59 31.70 -19.68
N LYS A 494 -16.62 31.18 -20.37
CA LYS A 494 -16.62 31.04 -21.83
C LYS A 494 -16.33 32.36 -22.56
N PRO A 495 -16.89 33.53 -22.20
CA PRO A 495 -16.57 34.77 -22.88
C PRO A 495 -15.07 35.14 -22.81
N ALA A 496 -14.44 34.98 -21.64
CA ALA A 496 -13.02 35.25 -21.44
C ALA A 496 -12.14 34.26 -22.24
N LEU A 497 -12.50 32.97 -22.23
CA LEU A 497 -11.79 31.92 -22.96
C LEU A 497 -11.88 32.12 -24.49
N VAL A 498 -13.06 32.50 -25.00
CA VAL A 498 -13.25 32.78 -26.44
C VAL A 498 -12.40 33.96 -26.88
N SER A 499 -12.44 35.06 -26.13
CA SER A 499 -11.63 36.26 -26.42
C SER A 499 -10.13 35.94 -26.43
N TRP A 500 -9.67 35.19 -25.43
CA TRP A 500 -8.28 34.75 -25.34
C TRP A 500 -7.86 33.82 -26.48
N LEU A 501 -8.70 32.85 -26.85
CA LEU A 501 -8.41 31.94 -27.96
C LEU A 501 -8.26 32.70 -29.29
N GLN A 502 -9.10 33.71 -29.53
CA GLN A 502 -8.99 34.57 -30.71
C GLN A 502 -7.66 35.34 -30.74
N SER A 503 -7.24 35.91 -29.60
CA SER A 503 -5.93 36.55 -29.46
C SER A 503 -4.78 35.56 -29.71
N LEU A 504 -4.90 34.33 -29.22
CA LEU A 504 -3.89 33.29 -29.41
C LEU A 504 -3.78 32.83 -30.88
N LEU A 505 -4.91 32.66 -31.56
CA LEU A 505 -4.96 32.36 -33.00
C LEU A 505 -4.28 33.47 -33.82
N TYR A 506 -4.54 34.73 -33.48
CA TYR A 506 -3.90 35.88 -34.13
C TYR A 506 -2.39 35.92 -33.90
N LEU A 507 -1.91 35.65 -32.69
CA LEU A 507 -0.47 35.59 -32.40
C LEU A 507 0.21 34.44 -33.15
N SER A 508 -0.47 33.29 -33.23
CA SER A 508 0.03 32.09 -33.90
C SER A 508 0.19 32.28 -35.41
N SER A 509 -0.67 33.09 -36.04
CA SER A 509 -0.60 33.37 -37.48
C SER A 509 0.48 34.38 -37.86
N GLN A 510 0.85 35.31 -36.98
CA GLN A 510 1.93 36.27 -37.22
C GLN A 510 3.32 35.61 -37.27
N ASP A 511 3.52 34.53 -36.51
CA ASP A 511 4.81 33.85 -36.42
C ASP A 511 5.12 33.03 -37.69
N THR A 512 4.08 32.53 -38.35
CA THR A 512 4.18 31.87 -39.67
C THR A 512 4.57 32.84 -40.80
N ASP A 513 4.21 34.12 -40.72
CA ASP A 513 4.57 35.10 -41.75
C ASP A 513 6.02 35.61 -41.64
N LYS A 514 6.64 35.55 -40.45
CA LYS A 514 8.04 35.94 -40.25
C LYS A 514 9.07 34.90 -40.68
N ARG A 515 8.68 33.64 -40.88
CA ARG A 515 9.58 32.54 -41.33
C ARG A 515 9.68 32.38 -42.85
N LYS A 516 9.11 33.28 -43.66
CA LYS A 516 9.42 33.35 -45.10
C LYS A 516 10.87 33.82 -45.27
N PRO A 517 11.73 33.10 -46.02
CA PRO A 517 13.13 33.50 -46.17
C PRO A 517 13.19 34.78 -47.02
N GLN A 518 13.50 35.91 -46.38
CA GLN A 518 14.03 37.06 -47.11
C GLN A 518 15.44 36.70 -47.57
N LEU A 519 15.54 36.52 -48.88
CA LEU A 519 16.79 36.32 -49.61
C LEU A 519 17.69 37.55 -49.43
N VAL A 520 18.83 37.32 -48.75
CA VAL A 520 20.12 38.03 -48.84
C VAL A 520 20.16 39.51 -48.39
N GLY A 521 20.94 39.77 -47.32
CA GLY A 521 21.45 41.12 -47.02
C GLY A 521 22.04 41.37 -45.64
N LYS A 522 23.22 40.78 -45.35
CA LYS A 522 24.32 41.17 -44.43
C LYS A 522 24.07 41.94 -43.11
N THR A 523 24.85 41.47 -42.11
CA THR A 523 25.54 42.14 -40.98
C THR A 523 24.83 42.31 -39.62
N ALA A 524 25.33 41.53 -38.66
CA ALA A 524 25.65 41.81 -37.24
C ALA A 524 24.65 42.58 -36.36
N SER A 525 24.12 41.91 -35.33
CA SER A 525 24.42 42.16 -33.90
C SER A 525 23.25 41.83 -32.94
N HIS A 526 23.63 41.37 -31.74
CA HIS A 526 22.92 41.38 -30.45
C HIS A 526 21.87 40.31 -30.08
N GLU A 527 22.31 39.47 -29.14
CA GLU A 527 21.58 38.56 -28.22
C GLU A 527 20.59 39.25 -27.26
N ILE A 528 19.76 40.20 -27.73
CA ILE A 528 18.82 40.96 -26.87
C ILE A 528 17.34 40.79 -27.29
N VAL A 529 17.05 40.03 -28.34
CA VAL A 529 15.73 40.05 -29.00
C VAL A 529 14.67 39.12 -28.38
N ASP A 530 15.06 38.06 -27.66
CA ASP A 530 14.09 37.06 -27.19
C ASP A 530 13.27 37.48 -25.95
N SER A 531 13.82 38.32 -25.06
CA SER A 531 13.09 38.77 -23.85
C SER A 531 12.02 39.83 -24.16
N ILE A 532 12.22 40.62 -25.21
CA ILE A 532 11.32 41.73 -25.59
C ILE A 532 10.09 41.20 -26.35
N SER A 533 10.20 40.08 -27.07
CA SER A 533 9.08 39.46 -27.79
C SER A 533 8.06 38.84 -26.83
N LEU A 534 8.52 38.17 -25.77
CA LEU A 534 7.70 37.57 -24.71
C LEU A 534 6.94 38.63 -23.89
N ASN A 535 7.56 39.78 -23.61
CA ASN A 535 6.89 40.89 -22.94
C ASN A 535 5.77 41.52 -23.80
N ARG A 536 5.95 41.58 -25.12
CA ARG A 536 4.92 42.05 -26.06
C ARG A 536 3.73 41.10 -26.18
N ILE A 537 3.98 39.80 -26.08
CA ILE A 537 2.95 38.76 -25.99
C ILE A 537 2.19 38.88 -24.67
N SER A 538 2.89 39.16 -23.56
CA SER A 538 2.27 39.34 -22.24
C SER A 538 1.43 40.60 -22.06
N ALA A 539 1.58 41.58 -22.95
CA ALA A 539 0.79 42.82 -22.95
C ALA A 539 -0.47 42.72 -23.82
N ARG A 540 -0.60 41.65 -24.62
CA ARG A 540 -1.71 41.41 -25.55
C ARG A 540 -2.64 40.26 -25.13
N LEU A 541 -2.17 39.41 -24.22
CA LEU A 541 -2.91 38.36 -23.51
C LEU A 541 -3.18 38.82 -22.09
#